data_AF-A0A7K2PCL5-F1
#
_entry.id   AF-A0A7K2PCL5-F1
#
_cell.length_a   1.000
_cell.length_b   1.000
_cell.length_c   1.000
_cell.angle_alpha   90.00
_cell.angle_beta   90.00
_cell.angle_gamma   90.00
#
_symmetry.space_group_name_H-M   'P 1'
#
loop_
_entity.id
_entity.type
_entity.pdbx_description
1 polymer ?
#
loop_
_entity_poly.entity_id
_entity_poly.type
_entity_poly.pdbx_seq_one_letter_code
_entity_poly.pdbx_strand_id
1 'polypeptide(L)'
;MKLTLRVWRQKNADADGAMSTYQVDGISSDMSFLEMLDTLNEELILKGEDPVAFDHDCREGICGACSLVINGDAHGPERTTTCQLHMRSFQDGDTIDIEPWRASAFPVVKDLVVDRSAFDRIIQAGGYITAPTGAAPEAHATPVPKPDADLAFEHAECIGCGACVAACPNGAAMLFTSAKVNHLNVLPQGAPERETRVLDMV
;
A
#
# COMPACT_ATOMS: atom_id res chain seq x y z
N MET A 1 -4.89 -4.68 26.48
CA MET A 1 -4.30 -3.34 26.43
C MET A 1 -5.42 -2.35 26.20
N LYS A 2 -5.35 -1.22 26.87
CA LYS A 2 -6.22 -0.07 26.67
C LYS A 2 -5.47 0.98 25.86
N LEU A 3 -6.08 1.44 24.77
CA LEU A 3 -5.45 2.34 23.81
C LEU A 3 -6.38 3.52 23.51
N THR A 4 -5.77 4.66 23.23
CA THR A 4 -6.45 5.84 22.69
C THR A 4 -6.16 5.90 21.20
N LEU A 5 -7.15 5.72 20.33
CA LEU A 5 -6.98 5.83 18.90
C LEU A 5 -7.46 7.20 18.45
N ARG A 6 -6.60 7.97 17.76
CA ARG A 6 -7.04 9.15 17.02
C ARG A 6 -7.05 8.79 15.55
N VAL A 7 -8.23 8.68 14.98
CA VAL A 7 -8.43 8.17 13.62
C VAL A 7 -8.95 9.29 12.75
N TRP A 8 -8.32 9.50 11.59
CA TRP A 8 -8.83 10.41 10.58
C TRP A 8 -10.20 9.93 10.09
N ARG A 9 -11.22 10.78 10.22
CA ARG A 9 -12.56 10.57 9.70
C ARG A 9 -12.85 11.58 8.62
N GLN A 10 -13.34 11.09 7.48
CA GLN A 10 -13.68 11.91 6.34
C GLN A 10 -14.78 11.22 5.52
N LYS A 11 -15.93 11.87 5.37
CA LYS A 11 -17.11 11.24 4.76
C LYS A 11 -16.88 10.85 3.29
N ASN A 12 -16.20 11.71 2.53
CA ASN A 12 -15.86 11.52 1.13
C ASN A 12 -14.77 12.51 0.68
N ALA A 13 -14.34 12.41 -0.58
CA ALA A 13 -13.31 13.27 -1.18
C ALA A 13 -13.63 14.77 -1.15
N ASP A 14 -14.91 15.16 -1.09
CA ASP A 14 -15.36 16.56 -1.12
C ASP A 14 -15.59 17.16 0.28
N ALA A 15 -15.47 16.34 1.34
CA ALA A 15 -15.69 16.76 2.72
C ALA A 15 -14.35 17.02 3.42
N ASP A 16 -14.34 18.03 4.30
CA ASP A 16 -13.22 18.22 5.23
C ASP A 16 -13.14 17.03 6.20
N GLY A 17 -11.93 16.51 6.39
CA GLY A 17 -11.66 15.47 7.37
C GLY A 17 -11.16 16.03 8.70
N ALA A 18 -11.29 15.22 9.75
CA ALA A 18 -10.83 15.56 11.09
C ALA A 18 -10.42 14.32 11.87
N MET A 19 -9.58 14.50 12.89
CA MET A 19 -9.23 13.42 13.82
C MET A 19 -10.35 13.20 14.84
N SER A 20 -10.84 11.97 14.92
CA SER A 20 -11.79 11.51 15.93
C SER A 20 -11.11 10.59 16.93
N THR A 21 -11.41 10.77 18.21
CA THR A 21 -10.78 10.00 19.29
C THR A 21 -11.68 8.86 19.76
N TYR A 22 -11.12 7.66 19.86
CA TYR A 22 -11.77 6.45 20.37
C TYR A 22 -10.94 5.86 21.51
N GLN A 23 -11.63 5.31 22.51
CA GLN A 23 -11.02 4.50 23.55
C GLN A 23 -11.35 3.05 23.24
N VAL A 24 -10.33 2.21 23.13
CA VAL A 24 -10.51 0.78 22.88
C VAL A 24 -9.79 0.01 23.98
N ASP A 25 -10.46 -0.98 24.55
CA ASP A 25 -9.96 -1.77 25.68
C ASP A 25 -9.94 -3.26 25.30
N GLY A 26 -9.25 -4.09 26.09
CA GLY A 26 -9.20 -5.53 25.88
C GLY A 26 -8.35 -5.97 24.68
N ILE A 27 -7.57 -5.08 24.07
CA ILE A 27 -6.74 -5.41 22.90
C ILE A 27 -5.58 -6.33 23.31
N SER A 28 -5.50 -7.52 22.72
CA SER A 28 -4.36 -8.42 22.94
C SER A 28 -3.12 -7.92 22.21
N SER A 29 -1.94 -8.09 22.82
CA SER A 29 -0.66 -7.77 22.17
C SER A 29 -0.39 -8.61 20.92
N ASP A 30 -1.03 -9.77 20.81
CA ASP A 30 -0.90 -10.68 19.66
C ASP A 30 -1.86 -10.35 18.51
N MET A 31 -2.80 -9.44 18.71
CA MET A 31 -3.62 -8.95 17.60
C MET A 31 -2.75 -8.17 16.62
N SER A 32 -3.06 -8.33 15.33
CA SER A 32 -2.63 -7.41 14.29
C SER A 32 -3.29 -6.05 14.47
N PHE A 33 -2.70 -5.04 13.84
CA PHE A 33 -3.25 -3.68 13.84
C PHE A 33 -4.65 -3.62 13.22
N LEU A 34 -4.90 -4.43 12.18
CA LEU A 34 -6.22 -4.48 11.55
C LEU A 34 -7.26 -5.18 12.43
N GLU A 35 -6.90 -6.23 13.16
CA GLU A 35 -7.84 -6.86 14.12
C GLU A 35 -8.22 -5.89 15.25
N MET A 36 -7.29 -5.03 15.67
CA MET A 36 -7.60 -3.96 16.61
C MET A 36 -8.60 -2.95 16.03
N LEU A 37 -8.45 -2.57 14.75
CA LEU A 37 -9.44 -1.73 14.05
C LEU A 37 -10.78 -2.45 13.82
N ASP A 38 -10.76 -3.77 13.60
CA ASP A 38 -11.98 -4.58 13.51
C ASP A 38 -12.75 -4.55 14.85
N THR A 39 -12.04 -4.67 15.99
CA THR A 39 -12.65 -4.54 17.33
C THR A 39 -13.28 -3.16 17.54
N LEU A 40 -12.59 -2.08 17.13
CA LEU A 40 -13.18 -0.73 17.14
C LEU A 40 -14.46 -0.69 16.29
N ASN A 41 -14.41 -1.22 15.07
CA ASN A 41 -15.54 -1.20 14.16
C ASN A 41 -16.73 -2.01 14.68
N GLU A 42 -16.49 -3.16 15.30
CA GLU A 42 -17.54 -3.94 15.98
C GLU A 42 -18.23 -3.11 17.07
N GLU A 43 -17.47 -2.40 17.91
CA GLU A 43 -18.05 -1.51 18.92
C GLU A 43 -18.89 -0.38 18.31
N LEU A 44 -18.40 0.26 17.25
CA LEU A 44 -19.12 1.35 16.57
C LEU A 44 -20.43 0.84 15.97
N ILE A 45 -20.40 -0.31 15.30
CA ILE A 45 -21.57 -0.93 14.71
C ILE A 45 -22.62 -1.27 15.78
N LEU A 46 -22.20 -1.83 16.91
CA LEU A 46 -23.11 -2.14 18.03
C LEU A 46 -23.73 -0.89 18.67
N LYS A 47 -23.05 0.26 18.61
CA LYS A 47 -23.58 1.56 19.03
C LYS A 47 -24.47 2.23 17.98
N GLY A 48 -24.58 1.66 16.77
CA GLY A 48 -25.30 2.25 15.64
C GLY A 48 -24.55 3.39 14.95
N GLU A 49 -23.22 3.45 15.13
CA GLU A 49 -22.34 4.44 14.52
C GLU A 49 -21.73 3.91 13.21
N ASP A 50 -21.25 4.81 12.34
CA ASP A 50 -20.60 4.43 11.09
C ASP A 50 -19.18 3.91 11.36
N PRO A 51 -18.86 2.66 10.99
CA PRO A 51 -17.52 2.10 11.17
C PRO A 51 -16.48 2.93 10.39
N VAL A 52 -15.25 2.89 10.87
CA VAL A 52 -14.10 3.47 10.18
C VAL A 52 -13.86 2.66 8.90
N ALA A 53 -13.88 3.35 7.76
CA ALA A 53 -13.50 2.72 6.49
C ALA A 53 -11.97 2.61 6.36
N PHE A 54 -11.47 1.41 6.08
CA PHE A 54 -10.07 1.14 5.72
C PHE A 54 -9.98 -0.06 4.77
N ASP A 55 -9.03 -0.03 3.84
CA ASP A 55 -8.82 -1.09 2.88
C ASP A 55 -7.99 -2.25 3.45
N HIS A 56 -8.42 -3.46 3.15
CA HIS A 56 -7.67 -4.68 3.42
C HIS A 56 -8.17 -5.81 2.52
N ASP A 57 -7.32 -6.82 2.32
CA ASP A 57 -7.66 -8.02 1.55
C ASP A 57 -6.90 -9.23 2.11
N CYS A 58 -5.68 -9.50 1.63
CA CYS A 58 -4.92 -10.73 1.97
C CYS A 58 -4.57 -10.92 3.46
N ARG A 59 -4.43 -9.83 4.24
CA ARG A 59 -3.95 -9.80 5.64
C ARG A 59 -2.60 -10.49 5.94
N GLU A 60 -1.85 -10.91 4.92
CA GLU A 60 -0.55 -11.60 5.04
C GLU A 60 0.62 -10.77 4.49
N GLY A 61 0.38 -9.50 4.14
CA GLY A 61 1.41 -8.55 3.74
C GLY A 61 1.82 -8.59 2.27
N ILE A 62 1.00 -9.16 1.38
CA ILE A 62 1.35 -9.34 -0.04
C ILE A 62 0.52 -8.50 -1.04
N CYS A 63 -0.74 -8.17 -0.74
CA CYS A 63 -1.60 -7.42 -1.68
C CYS A 63 -1.34 -5.90 -1.72
N GLY A 64 -0.67 -5.36 -0.70
CA GLY A 64 -0.42 -3.92 -0.56
C GLY A 64 -1.65 -3.04 -0.27
N ALA A 65 -2.81 -3.61 0.11
CA ALA A 65 -4.04 -2.82 0.30
C ALA A 65 -4.09 -1.99 1.61
N CYS A 66 -3.53 -2.51 2.71
CA CYS A 66 -3.65 -1.95 4.07
C CYS A 66 -2.87 -0.65 4.30
N SER A 67 -3.35 0.42 3.68
CA SER A 67 -2.63 1.67 3.41
C SER A 67 -2.78 2.72 4.51
N LEU A 68 -2.10 2.56 5.65
CA LEU A 68 -2.24 3.47 6.81
C LEU A 68 -0.93 4.14 7.23
N VAL A 69 -0.97 5.45 7.46
CA VAL A 69 0.06 6.17 8.24
C VAL A 69 -0.28 6.02 9.71
N ILE A 70 0.67 5.51 10.49
CA ILE A 70 0.49 5.22 11.92
C ILE A 70 1.56 5.97 12.68
N ASN A 71 1.15 6.90 13.57
CA ASN A 71 2.05 7.80 14.29
C ASN A 71 3.03 8.59 13.39
N GLY A 72 2.59 8.93 12.18
CA GLY A 72 3.39 9.65 11.18
C GLY A 72 4.23 8.77 10.25
N ASP A 73 4.36 7.48 10.53
CA ASP A 73 5.13 6.54 9.71
C ASP A 73 4.22 5.68 8.82
N ALA A 74 4.61 5.49 7.55
CA ALA A 74 3.87 4.62 6.64
C ALA A 74 3.96 3.16 7.11
N HIS A 75 2.80 2.52 7.32
CA HIS A 75 2.64 1.21 7.97
C HIS A 75 3.09 1.12 9.44
N GLY A 76 3.47 2.23 10.07
CA GLY A 76 3.84 2.30 11.49
C GLY A 76 5.32 2.05 11.78
N PRO A 77 5.64 1.79 13.06
CA PRO A 77 7.02 1.87 13.57
C PRO A 77 7.92 0.70 13.14
N GLU A 78 7.35 -0.36 12.60
CA GLU A 78 8.07 -1.57 12.17
C GLU A 78 8.21 -1.63 10.66
N ARG A 79 9.25 -2.30 10.17
CA ARG A 79 9.44 -2.56 8.74
C ARG A 79 8.54 -3.68 8.25
N THR A 80 7.25 -3.41 8.15
CA THR A 80 6.21 -4.37 7.78
C THR A 80 5.05 -3.68 7.07
N THR A 81 4.01 -4.44 6.71
CA THR A 81 2.73 -3.87 6.27
C THR A 81 1.80 -3.71 7.46
N THR A 82 0.84 -2.79 7.41
CA THR A 82 -0.12 -2.56 8.52
C THR A 82 -0.80 -3.84 8.99
N CYS A 83 -1.19 -4.74 8.07
CA CYS A 83 -1.82 -6.01 8.43
C CYS A 83 -0.90 -7.00 9.15
N GLN A 84 0.42 -6.81 9.06
CA GLN A 84 1.43 -7.61 9.72
C GLN A 84 2.06 -6.87 10.92
N LEU A 85 1.71 -5.60 11.15
CA LEU A 85 2.02 -4.88 12.38
C LEU A 85 1.16 -5.45 13.51
N HIS A 86 1.78 -5.77 14.64
CA HIS A 86 1.08 -6.33 15.79
C HIS A 86 1.05 -5.35 16.95
N MET A 87 0.05 -5.48 17.81
CA MET A 87 -0.17 -4.55 18.93
C MET A 87 0.93 -4.60 20.00
N ARG A 88 1.73 -5.67 20.04
CA ARG A 88 2.97 -5.77 20.83
C ARG A 88 4.05 -4.71 20.47
N SER A 89 3.93 -4.03 19.33
CA SER A 89 4.78 -2.88 18.99
C SER A 89 4.36 -1.58 19.70
N PHE A 90 3.29 -1.61 20.49
CA PHE A 90 2.77 -0.49 21.27
C PHE A 90 2.69 -0.83 22.77
N GLN A 91 2.48 0.17 23.61
CA GLN A 91 2.35 0.02 25.07
C GLN A 91 0.92 0.27 25.55
N ASP A 92 0.58 -0.28 26.71
CA ASP A 92 -0.70 -0.04 27.36
C ASP A 92 -0.83 1.44 27.74
N GLY A 93 -1.96 2.06 27.40
CA GLY A 93 -2.21 3.48 27.60
C GLY A 93 -1.74 4.38 26.45
N ASP A 94 -1.11 3.83 25.40
CA ASP A 94 -0.63 4.63 24.26
C ASP A 94 -1.77 5.36 23.54
N THR A 95 -1.41 6.51 22.95
CA THR A 95 -2.22 7.20 21.95
C THR A 95 -1.63 6.93 20.57
N ILE A 96 -2.46 6.43 19.65
CA ILE A 96 -2.06 6.05 18.29
C ILE A 96 -2.83 6.91 17.29
N ASP A 97 -2.08 7.64 16.45
CA ASP A 97 -2.62 8.39 15.33
C ASP A 97 -2.71 7.49 14.10
N ILE A 98 -3.86 7.50 13.44
CA ILE A 98 -4.14 6.67 12.27
C ILE A 98 -4.72 7.55 11.17
N GLU A 99 -4.02 7.60 10.05
CA GLU A 99 -4.33 8.49 8.94
C GLU A 99 -4.26 7.75 7.60
N PRO A 100 -4.99 8.23 6.57
CA PRO A 100 -4.81 7.74 5.21
C PRO A 100 -3.41 8.08 4.69
N TRP A 101 -3.05 7.52 3.52
CA TRP A 101 -1.88 8.00 2.78
C TRP A 101 -1.89 9.51 2.57
N ARG A 102 -0.81 10.15 3.01
CA ARG A 102 -0.60 11.60 2.89
C ARG A 102 0.07 11.94 1.56
N ALA A 103 -0.65 11.79 0.46
CA ALA A 103 -0.16 12.17 -0.87
C ALA A 103 -1.30 12.64 -1.77
N SER A 104 -1.09 13.73 -2.53
CA SER A 104 -2.08 14.22 -3.51
C SER A 104 -2.39 13.21 -4.61
N ALA A 105 -1.43 12.34 -4.93
CA ALA A 105 -1.62 11.23 -5.86
C ALA A 105 -2.58 10.15 -5.33
N PHE A 106 -2.83 10.13 -4.02
CA PHE A 106 -3.71 9.18 -3.32
C PHE A 106 -4.82 9.91 -2.56
N PRO A 107 -5.78 10.53 -3.26
CA PRO A 107 -6.85 11.27 -2.60
C PRO A 107 -7.72 10.35 -1.75
N VAL A 108 -8.20 10.86 -0.62
CA VAL A 108 -9.08 10.14 0.29
C VAL A 108 -10.44 9.88 -0.36
N VAL A 109 -10.87 8.62 -0.34
CA VAL A 109 -12.21 8.20 -0.78
C VAL A 109 -13.19 8.27 0.38
N LYS A 110 -12.83 7.70 1.54
CA LYS A 110 -13.57 7.77 2.81
C LYS A 110 -12.65 7.33 3.95
N ASP A 111 -12.63 8.10 5.05
CA ASP A 111 -11.82 7.84 6.24
C ASP A 111 -10.36 7.52 5.87
N LEU A 112 -9.95 6.25 5.97
CA LEU A 112 -8.59 5.79 5.72
C LEU A 112 -8.40 5.18 4.31
N VAL A 113 -9.47 5.06 3.53
CA VAL A 113 -9.46 4.54 2.15
C VAL A 113 -9.00 5.63 1.19
N VAL A 114 -8.09 5.30 0.27
CA VAL A 114 -7.54 6.21 -0.73
C VAL A 114 -7.65 5.65 -2.14
N ASP A 115 -7.80 6.51 -3.13
CA ASP A 115 -7.75 6.13 -4.54
C ASP A 115 -6.29 5.97 -4.99
N ARG A 116 -5.92 4.76 -5.45
CA ARG A 116 -4.56 4.44 -5.92
C ARG A 116 -4.45 4.31 -7.44
N SER A 117 -5.46 4.73 -8.19
CA SER A 117 -5.50 4.67 -9.67
C SER A 117 -4.34 5.39 -10.35
N ALA A 118 -3.62 6.27 -9.64
CA ALA A 118 -2.35 6.83 -10.11
C ALA A 118 -1.31 5.76 -10.46
N PHE A 119 -1.25 4.64 -9.72
CA PHE A 119 -0.39 3.51 -10.06
C PHE A 119 -0.86 2.77 -11.30
N ASP A 120 -2.17 2.60 -11.48
CA ASP A 120 -2.71 1.97 -12.69
C ASP A 120 -2.33 2.76 -13.94
N ARG A 121 -2.37 4.10 -13.88
CA ARG A 121 -1.93 4.97 -14.98
C ARG A 121 -0.46 4.74 -15.34
N ILE A 122 0.42 4.61 -14.34
CA ILE A 122 1.85 4.31 -14.56
C ILE A 122 2.03 2.93 -15.22
N ILE A 123 1.32 1.92 -14.72
CA ILE A 123 1.38 0.57 -15.30
C ILE A 123 0.86 0.56 -16.74
N GLN A 124 -0.25 1.25 -17.02
CA GLN A 124 -0.82 1.34 -18.37
C GLN A 124 0.09 2.10 -19.35
N ALA A 125 0.98 2.97 -18.87
CA ALA A 125 1.89 3.73 -19.71
C ALA A 125 3.12 2.91 -20.18
N GLY A 126 3.47 1.82 -19.52
CA GLY A 126 4.63 1.00 -19.93
C GLY A 126 5.01 -0.14 -19.01
N GLY A 127 4.25 -0.39 -17.95
CA GLY A 127 4.47 -1.45 -16.95
C GLY A 127 4.14 -2.86 -17.46
N TYR A 128 4.41 -3.16 -18.72
CA TYR A 128 4.18 -4.45 -19.37
C TYR A 128 5.23 -4.73 -20.46
N ILE A 129 5.22 -5.97 -20.96
CA ILE A 129 5.96 -6.42 -22.15
C ILE A 129 4.96 -6.56 -23.29
N THR A 130 5.20 -5.93 -24.44
CA THR A 130 4.34 -6.15 -25.60
C THR A 130 4.64 -7.48 -26.28
N ALA A 131 3.58 -8.12 -26.78
CA ALA A 131 3.66 -9.26 -27.68
C ALA A 131 2.50 -9.21 -28.68
N PRO A 132 2.70 -9.56 -29.96
CA PRO A 132 1.60 -9.70 -30.88
C PRO A 132 0.62 -10.78 -30.38
N THR A 133 -0.68 -10.50 -30.49
CA THR A 133 -1.71 -11.43 -30.03
C THR A 133 -1.56 -12.79 -30.69
N GLY A 134 -1.46 -13.86 -29.88
CA GLY A 134 -1.28 -15.23 -30.37
C GLY A 134 0.15 -15.58 -30.81
N ALA A 135 1.11 -14.67 -30.62
CA ALA A 135 2.52 -14.88 -30.98
C ALA A 135 3.46 -14.83 -29.77
N ALA A 136 2.93 -15.02 -28.56
CA ALA A 136 3.77 -15.14 -27.37
C ALA A 136 4.71 -16.36 -27.54
N PRO A 137 6.03 -16.19 -27.39
CA PRO A 137 6.96 -17.30 -27.54
C PRO A 137 6.79 -18.30 -26.39
N GLU A 138 7.17 -19.55 -26.62
CA GLU A 138 7.26 -20.57 -25.56
C GLU A 138 8.18 -20.07 -24.44
N ALA A 139 7.87 -20.40 -23.18
CA ALA A 139 8.62 -19.92 -22.01
C ALA A 139 10.12 -20.28 -22.07
N HIS A 140 10.47 -21.37 -22.76
CA HIS A 140 11.85 -21.84 -22.94
C HIS A 140 12.54 -21.30 -24.21
N ALA A 141 11.85 -20.50 -25.03
CA ALA A 141 12.38 -20.01 -26.30
C ALA A 141 13.43 -18.90 -26.12
N THR A 142 13.40 -18.19 -25.00
CA THR A 142 14.34 -17.09 -24.71
C THR A 142 15.08 -17.37 -23.41
N PRO A 143 16.37 -17.75 -23.48
CA PRO A 143 17.20 -17.91 -22.29
C PRO A 143 17.30 -16.59 -21.51
N VAL A 144 17.09 -16.64 -20.20
CA VAL A 144 17.33 -15.51 -19.29
C VAL A 144 18.52 -15.87 -18.40
N PRO A 145 19.59 -15.07 -18.40
CA PRO A 145 20.69 -15.28 -17.45
C PRO A 145 20.17 -15.26 -16.01
N LYS A 146 20.64 -16.19 -15.17
CA LYS A 146 20.21 -16.26 -13.75
C LYS A 146 20.36 -14.92 -13.01
N PRO A 147 21.47 -14.16 -13.15
CA PRO A 147 21.59 -12.85 -12.50
C PRO A 147 20.50 -11.86 -12.93
N ASP A 148 20.10 -11.88 -14.19
CA ASP A 148 19.06 -10.99 -14.73
C ASP A 148 17.68 -11.40 -14.21
N ALA A 149 17.41 -12.71 -14.12
CA ALA A 149 16.17 -13.23 -13.54
C ALA A 149 16.05 -12.89 -12.05
N ASP A 150 17.15 -12.98 -11.30
CA ASP A 150 17.17 -12.62 -9.87
C ASP A 150 16.95 -11.13 -9.67
N LEU A 151 17.68 -10.29 -10.42
CA LEU A 151 17.52 -8.85 -10.36
C LEU A 151 16.09 -8.44 -10.77
N ALA A 152 15.52 -9.09 -11.78
CA ALA A 152 14.13 -8.88 -12.16
C ALA A 152 13.19 -9.20 -10.99
N PHE A 153 13.40 -10.36 -10.36
CA PHE A 153 12.55 -10.81 -9.26
C PHE A 153 12.63 -9.87 -8.05
N GLU A 154 13.83 -9.47 -7.63
CA GLU A 154 14.05 -8.52 -6.52
C GLU A 154 13.27 -7.20 -6.71
N HIS A 155 13.15 -6.72 -7.96
CA HIS A 155 12.37 -5.54 -8.27
C HIS A 155 10.87 -5.83 -8.46
N ALA A 156 10.50 -7.04 -8.90
CA ALA A 156 9.12 -7.48 -9.06
C ALA A 156 8.40 -7.74 -7.73
N GLU A 157 9.14 -7.93 -6.63
CA GLU A 157 8.60 -8.02 -5.26
C GLU A 157 7.82 -6.78 -4.81
N CYS A 158 7.90 -5.66 -5.54
CA CYS A 158 7.08 -4.48 -5.28
C CYS A 158 5.57 -4.78 -5.39
N ILE A 159 4.92 -4.88 -4.24
CA ILE A 159 3.47 -5.15 -4.09
C ILE A 159 2.56 -3.94 -4.35
N GLY A 160 3.11 -2.79 -4.74
CA GLY A 160 2.31 -1.58 -5.01
C GLY A 160 1.57 -1.01 -3.79
N CYS A 161 2.11 -1.15 -2.57
CA CYS A 161 1.43 -0.67 -1.36
C CYS A 161 1.30 0.86 -1.26
N GLY A 162 2.14 1.61 -1.97
CA GLY A 162 2.12 3.08 -1.95
C GLY A 162 2.87 3.72 -0.78
N ALA A 163 3.42 2.96 0.17
CA ALA A 163 4.16 3.50 1.31
C ALA A 163 5.33 4.41 0.89
N CYS A 164 6.04 4.07 -0.20
CA CYS A 164 7.12 4.90 -0.73
C CYS A 164 6.66 6.29 -1.20
N VAL A 165 5.43 6.40 -1.71
CA VAL A 165 4.82 7.66 -2.12
C VAL A 165 4.36 8.44 -0.89
N ALA A 166 3.68 7.78 0.05
CA ALA A 166 3.21 8.40 1.28
C ALA A 166 4.35 8.92 2.18
N ALA A 167 5.50 8.23 2.19
CA ALA A 167 6.69 8.64 2.94
C ALA A 167 7.53 9.70 2.20
N CYS A 168 7.36 9.87 0.88
CA CYS A 168 8.10 10.86 0.12
C CYS A 168 7.53 12.27 0.40
N PRO A 169 8.34 13.24 0.86
CA PRO A 169 7.84 14.62 1.06
C PRO A 169 7.26 15.27 -0.19
N ASN A 170 7.70 14.81 -1.38
CA ASN A 170 7.18 15.28 -2.67
C ASN A 170 6.01 14.43 -3.21
N GLY A 171 5.63 13.35 -2.52
CA GLY A 171 4.63 12.40 -3.02
C GLY A 171 5.03 11.69 -4.31
N ALA A 172 6.34 11.52 -4.56
CA ALA A 172 6.84 11.01 -5.83
C ALA A 172 6.74 9.48 -5.93
N ALA A 173 6.23 8.97 -7.06
CA ALA A 173 6.12 7.54 -7.37
C ALA A 173 7.42 6.93 -7.94
N MET A 174 8.57 7.57 -7.76
CA MET A 174 9.83 7.16 -8.39
C MET A 174 10.27 5.75 -7.99
N LEU A 175 10.10 5.35 -6.72
CA LEU A 175 10.49 4.01 -6.28
C LEU A 175 9.59 2.92 -6.87
N PHE A 176 8.27 3.16 -6.91
CA PHE A 176 7.34 2.25 -7.58
C PHE A 176 7.66 2.13 -9.07
N THR A 177 7.77 3.27 -9.76
CA THR A 177 8.06 3.34 -11.20
C THR A 177 9.39 2.66 -11.53
N SER A 178 10.44 2.95 -10.76
CA SER A 178 11.76 2.34 -10.96
C SER A 178 11.74 0.83 -10.73
N ALA A 179 11.00 0.34 -9.73
CA ALA A 179 10.86 -1.10 -9.54
C ALA A 179 10.23 -1.77 -10.79
N LYS A 180 9.15 -1.18 -11.32
CA LYS A 180 8.46 -1.67 -12.52
C LYS A 180 9.33 -1.62 -13.78
N VAL A 181 10.01 -0.50 -13.98
CA VAL A 181 10.97 -0.32 -15.07
C VAL A 181 12.10 -1.34 -15.00
N ASN A 182 12.75 -1.51 -13.85
CA ASN A 182 13.93 -2.37 -13.75
C ASN A 182 13.57 -3.86 -13.92
N HIS A 183 12.46 -4.33 -13.32
CA HIS A 183 12.11 -5.75 -13.47
C HIS A 183 11.73 -6.14 -14.90
N LEU A 184 11.23 -5.19 -15.70
CA LEU A 184 10.89 -5.43 -17.11
C LEU A 184 12.12 -5.25 -18.02
N ASN A 185 12.92 -4.20 -17.80
CA ASN A 185 14.00 -3.81 -18.69
C ASN A 185 15.20 -4.75 -18.66
N VAL A 186 15.42 -5.45 -17.54
CA VAL A 186 16.51 -6.42 -17.42
C VAL A 186 16.22 -7.71 -18.20
N LEU A 187 14.94 -8.02 -18.43
CA LEU A 187 14.54 -9.21 -19.17
C LEU A 187 14.75 -9.02 -20.67
N PRO A 188 15.21 -10.05 -21.41
CA PRO A 188 15.38 -9.99 -22.86
C PRO A 188 14.12 -9.54 -23.61
N GLN A 189 12.94 -9.92 -23.11
CA GLN A 189 11.65 -9.56 -23.70
C GLN A 189 11.33 -8.06 -23.55
N GLY A 190 11.85 -7.40 -22.51
CA GLY A 190 11.64 -5.96 -22.28
C GLY A 190 12.69 -5.05 -22.90
N ALA A 191 13.82 -5.59 -23.34
CA ALA A 191 14.90 -4.84 -23.95
C ALA A 191 14.47 -3.97 -25.16
N PRO A 192 13.58 -4.42 -26.08
CA PRO A 192 13.16 -3.60 -27.22
C PRO A 192 12.45 -2.30 -26.85
N GLU A 193 11.77 -2.28 -25.70
CA GLU A 193 10.96 -1.15 -25.23
C GLU A 193 11.64 -0.39 -24.08
N ARG A 194 12.91 -0.72 -23.77
CA ARG A 194 13.59 -0.24 -22.56
C ARG A 194 13.57 1.29 -22.42
N GLU A 195 13.83 2.01 -23.51
CA GLU A 195 13.89 3.47 -23.52
C GLU A 195 12.50 4.10 -23.51
N THR A 196 11.60 3.64 -24.38
CA THR A 196 10.23 4.16 -24.47
C THR A 196 9.47 3.94 -23.18
N ARG A 197 9.58 2.75 -22.56
CA ARG A 197 9.00 2.43 -21.25
C ARG A 197 9.39 3.44 -20.18
N VAL A 198 10.66 3.83 -20.11
CA VAL A 198 11.13 4.79 -19.11
C VAL A 198 10.55 6.17 -19.36
N LEU A 199 10.48 6.60 -20.62
CA LEU A 199 9.95 7.91 -20.99
C LEU A 199 8.43 7.99 -20.79
N ASP A 200 7.70 6.93 -21.09
CA ASP A 200 6.24 6.91 -21.04
C ASP A 200 5.71 6.84 -19.59
N MET A 201 6.46 6.21 -18.68
CA MET A 201 6.03 5.99 -17.29
C MET A 201 6.30 7.15 -16.32
N VAL A 202 6.83 8.30 -16.79
CA VAL A 202 7.25 9.47 -15.97
C VAL A 202 6.34 10.67 -16.18
#